data_AF-V4MRN9-F1
#
_entry.id   AF-V4MRN9-F1
#
_cell.length_a   1.000
_cell.length_b   1.000
_cell.length_c   1.000
_cell.angle_alpha   90.00
_cell.angle_beta   90.00
_cell.angle_gamma   90.00
#
_symmetry.space_group_name_H-M   'P 1'
#
loop_
_entity.id
_entity.type
_entity.pdbx_description
1 polymer ?
#
loop_
_entity_poly.entity_id
_entity_poly.type
_entity_poly.pdbx_seq_one_letter_code
_entity_poly.pdbx_strand_id
1 'polypeptide(L)'
;LFRRKVMATHESSNIDITGEVLQCLTPSSWLNDEVINVYLELLKERETREPKKYLKCHFFNTFFYKKLVSDSGYNYNAVRRWTTQRKLGYALIDCDMIFVPIHRGVHWTLAVINNRDHKFLYLDSLNGVDSRILNALAKYLTDEAKEKSGKNIDVTSWDMEFVEDLPQQQNGYDCGMFMLKYIDFFSRGLGLCFNQEHMPYFRLRTAKEILRLRAN
;
A
#
# COMPACT_ATOMS: atom_id res chain seq x y z
N LEU A 1 -29.09 -14.18 -4.02
CA LEU A 1 -28.41 -15.34 -4.67
C LEU A 1 -27.08 -14.97 -5.34
N PHE A 2 -26.91 -13.79 -5.96
CA PHE A 2 -25.64 -13.38 -6.60
C PHE A 2 -24.53 -12.84 -5.66
N ARG A 3 -24.84 -12.38 -4.45
CA ARG A 3 -23.86 -11.70 -3.56
C ARG A 3 -22.73 -12.61 -3.05
N ARG A 4 -23.04 -13.87 -2.72
CA ARG A 4 -22.08 -14.86 -2.19
C ARG A 4 -21.49 -15.77 -3.26
N LYS A 5 -21.83 -15.57 -4.53
CA LYS A 5 -21.26 -16.35 -5.63
C LYS A 5 -19.82 -15.87 -5.83
N VAL A 6 -18.87 -16.81 -5.78
CA VAL A 6 -17.47 -16.55 -6.16
C VAL A 6 -17.43 -16.21 -7.65
N MET A 7 -16.90 -15.04 -7.96
CA MET A 7 -16.78 -14.51 -9.33
C MET A 7 -15.38 -14.76 -9.89
N ALA A 8 -14.37 -14.74 -9.04
CA ALA A 8 -12.98 -15.09 -9.33
C ALA A 8 -12.28 -15.48 -8.03
N THR A 9 -11.21 -16.25 -8.10
CA THR A 9 -10.35 -16.59 -6.95
C THR A 9 -8.94 -16.15 -7.28
N HIS A 10 -8.36 -15.29 -6.44
CA HIS A 10 -6.97 -14.89 -6.56
C HIS A 10 -6.10 -15.86 -5.75
N GLU A 11 -5.57 -16.89 -6.41
CA GLU A 11 -4.87 -18.01 -5.77
C GLU A 11 -3.68 -17.55 -4.91
N SER A 12 -2.89 -16.60 -5.41
CA SER A 12 -1.67 -16.13 -4.72
C SER A 12 -1.95 -15.43 -3.39
N SER A 13 -3.10 -14.77 -3.25
CA SER A 13 -3.54 -14.20 -1.96
C SER A 13 -4.54 -15.08 -1.21
N ASN A 14 -4.99 -16.20 -1.81
CA ASN A 14 -6.06 -17.06 -1.31
C ASN A 14 -7.33 -16.27 -0.95
N ILE A 15 -7.77 -15.38 -1.84
CA ILE A 15 -8.97 -14.54 -1.66
C ILE A 15 -10.01 -14.86 -2.74
N ASP A 16 -11.22 -15.20 -2.30
CA ASP A 16 -12.38 -15.39 -3.16
C ASP A 16 -13.10 -14.06 -3.39
N ILE A 17 -13.08 -13.59 -4.64
CA ILE A 17 -13.75 -12.36 -5.03
C ILE A 17 -15.22 -12.68 -5.23
N THR A 18 -16.04 -12.27 -4.27
CA THR A 18 -17.50 -12.34 -4.34
C THR A 18 -18.10 -10.97 -4.64
N GLY A 19 -19.39 -10.92 -4.98
CA GLY A 19 -20.10 -9.65 -5.12
C GLY A 19 -20.14 -8.83 -3.82
N GLU A 20 -20.05 -9.49 -2.66
CA GLU A 20 -19.96 -8.85 -1.35
C GLU A 20 -18.61 -8.14 -1.15
N VAL A 21 -17.51 -8.77 -1.55
CA VAL A 21 -16.16 -8.17 -1.52
C VAL A 21 -16.12 -6.91 -2.40
N LEU A 22 -16.68 -6.97 -3.60
CA LEU A 22 -16.70 -5.85 -4.54
C LEU A 22 -17.69 -4.74 -4.17
N GLN A 23 -18.59 -4.96 -3.21
CA GLN A 23 -19.59 -3.96 -2.82
C GLN A 23 -18.94 -2.69 -2.26
N CYS A 24 -17.75 -2.79 -1.66
CA CYS A 24 -17.01 -1.64 -1.15
C CYS A 24 -16.54 -0.68 -2.27
N LEU A 25 -16.52 -1.13 -3.53
CA LEU A 25 -16.20 -0.33 -4.71
C LEU A 25 -17.40 0.39 -5.31
N THR A 26 -18.63 0.19 -4.80
CA THR A 26 -19.78 0.99 -5.25
C THR A 26 -19.60 2.46 -4.84
N PRO A 27 -20.29 3.42 -5.51
CA PRO A 27 -20.26 4.82 -5.11
C PRO A 27 -20.58 5.01 -3.63
N SER A 28 -19.88 5.95 -2.99
CA SER A 28 -20.08 6.33 -1.58
C SER A 28 -19.75 5.26 -0.52
N SER A 29 -19.17 4.12 -0.91
CA SER A 29 -18.74 3.06 0.01
C SER A 29 -17.27 3.20 0.40
N TRP A 30 -16.95 2.88 1.66
CA TRP A 30 -15.56 2.74 2.13
C TRP A 30 -14.95 1.46 1.61
N LEU A 31 -13.69 1.52 1.17
CA LEU A 31 -12.93 0.31 0.86
C LEU A 31 -12.60 -0.46 2.14
N ASN A 32 -12.59 -1.78 2.02
CA ASN A 32 -12.18 -2.69 3.09
C ASN A 32 -10.78 -3.27 2.82
N ASP A 33 -10.22 -3.92 3.84
CA ASP A 33 -8.91 -4.56 3.79
C ASP A 33 -8.78 -5.57 2.64
N GLU A 34 -9.83 -6.36 2.38
CA GLU A 34 -9.79 -7.44 1.40
C GLU A 34 -9.58 -6.91 -0.03
N VAL A 35 -10.36 -5.89 -0.44
CA VAL A 35 -10.20 -5.26 -1.76
C VAL A 35 -8.87 -4.55 -1.90
N ILE A 36 -8.42 -3.86 -0.85
CA ILE A 36 -7.11 -3.20 -0.85
C ILE A 36 -6.02 -4.26 -1.04
N ASN A 37 -5.99 -5.30 -0.21
CA ASN A 37 -4.94 -6.31 -0.23
C ASN A 37 -4.89 -7.10 -1.54
N VAL A 38 -6.05 -7.45 -2.12
CA VAL A 38 -6.10 -8.07 -3.47
C VAL A 38 -5.49 -7.11 -4.50
N TYR A 39 -5.89 -5.83 -4.50
CA TYR A 39 -5.38 -4.89 -5.49
C TYR A 39 -3.86 -4.67 -5.37
N LEU A 40 -3.31 -4.65 -4.15
CA LEU A 40 -1.87 -4.55 -3.93
C LEU A 40 -1.10 -5.75 -4.50
N GLU A 41 -1.61 -6.97 -4.35
CA GLU A 41 -1.01 -8.14 -5.00
C GLU A 41 -1.08 -8.02 -6.53
N LEU A 42 -2.17 -7.51 -7.10
CA LEU A 42 -2.25 -7.27 -8.55
C LEU A 42 -1.22 -6.26 -9.05
N LEU A 43 -0.88 -5.22 -8.26
CA LEU A 43 0.17 -4.26 -8.60
C LEU A 43 1.57 -4.90 -8.56
N LYS A 44 1.82 -5.77 -7.57
CA LYS A 44 3.05 -6.56 -7.46
C LYS A 44 3.21 -7.55 -8.62
N GLU A 45 2.12 -8.19 -9.04
CA GLU A 45 2.13 -9.08 -10.21
C GLU A 45 2.34 -8.32 -11.52
N ARG A 46 1.79 -7.11 -11.63
CA ARG A 46 2.04 -6.22 -12.76
C ARG A 46 3.53 -5.88 -12.87
N GLU A 47 4.17 -5.51 -11.77
CA GLU A 47 5.62 -5.29 -11.70
C GLU A 47 6.39 -6.53 -12.15
N THR A 48 6.08 -7.69 -11.56
CA THR A 48 6.74 -8.98 -11.87
C THR A 48 6.63 -9.35 -13.35
N ARG A 49 5.50 -9.02 -13.99
CA ARG A 49 5.24 -9.32 -15.40
C ARG A 49 5.99 -8.40 -16.37
N GLU A 50 6.22 -7.14 -16.01
CA GLU A 50 6.94 -6.16 -16.84
C GLU A 50 8.05 -5.43 -16.06
N PRO A 51 9.08 -6.14 -15.55
CA PRO A 51 10.04 -5.59 -14.58
C PRO A 51 10.96 -4.48 -15.14
N LYS A 52 11.00 -4.31 -16.47
CA LYS A 52 11.74 -3.21 -17.12
C LYS A 52 10.92 -1.91 -17.25
N LYS A 53 9.61 -1.98 -16.99
CA LYS A 53 8.66 -0.88 -17.20
C LYS A 53 8.22 -0.21 -15.91
N TYR A 54 8.29 -0.93 -14.79
CA TYR A 54 7.84 -0.45 -13.48
C TYR A 54 9.01 -0.40 -12.50
N LEU A 55 8.86 0.41 -11.44
CA LEU A 55 9.82 0.44 -10.34
C LEU A 55 9.73 -0.86 -9.54
N LYS A 56 10.86 -1.26 -8.94
CA LYS A 56 10.89 -2.42 -8.05
C LYS A 56 10.29 -2.06 -6.71
N CYS A 57 9.11 -2.58 -6.39
CA CYS A 57 8.35 -2.13 -5.22
C CYS A 57 8.07 -3.28 -4.25
N HIS A 58 7.84 -2.91 -3.00
CA HIS A 58 7.20 -3.81 -2.03
C HIS A 58 5.87 -3.21 -1.58
N PHE A 59 4.84 -4.06 -1.48
CA PHE A 59 3.50 -3.68 -1.06
C PHE A 59 3.15 -4.46 0.20
N PHE A 60 3.16 -3.80 1.36
CA PHE A 60 2.67 -4.43 2.57
C PHE A 60 1.15 -4.54 2.55
N ASN A 61 0.63 -5.62 3.14
CA ASN A 61 -0.80 -5.70 3.42
C ASN A 61 -1.22 -4.71 4.51
N THR A 62 -2.52 -4.44 4.58
CA THR A 62 -3.11 -3.45 5.49
C THR A 62 -2.91 -3.72 6.98
N PHE A 63 -2.51 -4.94 7.36
CA PHE A 63 -2.31 -5.33 8.75
C PHE A 63 -0.88 -5.11 9.25
N PHE A 64 0.08 -4.86 8.34
CA PHE A 64 1.50 -4.75 8.69
C PHE A 64 1.75 -3.67 9.75
N TYR A 65 1.33 -2.43 9.50
CA TYR A 65 1.65 -1.33 10.40
C TYR A 65 1.01 -1.51 11.78
N LYS A 66 -0.25 -1.97 11.83
CA LYS A 66 -0.94 -2.31 13.09
C LYS A 66 -0.24 -3.43 13.87
N LYS A 67 0.45 -4.34 13.17
CA LYS A 67 1.23 -5.40 13.81
C LYS A 67 2.61 -4.93 14.27
N LEU A 68 3.22 -4.01 13.51
CA LEU A 68 4.50 -3.38 13.84
C LEU A 68 4.37 -2.45 15.05
N VAL A 69 3.28 -1.68 15.12
CA VAL A 69 3.00 -0.74 16.21
C VAL A 69 1.70 -1.14 16.88
N SER A 70 1.79 -1.67 18.09
CA SER A 70 0.65 -2.01 18.95
C SER A 70 0.50 -0.98 20.08
N ASP A 71 -0.51 -1.16 20.93
CA ASP A 71 -0.72 -0.30 22.11
C ASP A 71 0.50 -0.29 23.06
N SER A 72 1.31 -1.35 23.03
CA SER A 72 2.59 -1.47 23.74
C SER A 72 3.77 -0.80 23.03
N GLY A 73 3.53 -0.09 21.92
CA GLY A 73 4.54 0.56 21.09
C GLY A 73 5.11 -0.31 19.97
N TYR A 74 6.27 0.12 19.45
CA TYR A 74 6.99 -0.52 18.35
C TYR A 74 7.47 -1.93 18.71
N ASN A 75 7.20 -2.91 17.82
CA ASN A 75 7.55 -4.31 18.01
C ASN A 75 7.98 -4.99 16.69
N TYR A 76 9.26 -4.85 16.35
CA TYR A 76 9.86 -5.53 15.19
C TYR A 76 9.64 -7.05 15.21
N ASN A 77 9.75 -7.69 16.38
CA ASN A 77 9.61 -9.14 16.52
C ASN A 77 8.26 -9.67 16.05
N ALA A 78 7.19 -8.86 16.16
CA ALA A 78 5.85 -9.21 15.71
C ALA A 78 5.74 -9.33 14.18
N VAL A 79 6.61 -8.65 13.43
CA VAL A 79 6.61 -8.63 11.96
C VAL A 79 7.87 -9.23 11.33
N ARG A 80 8.89 -9.58 12.11
CA ARG A 80 10.21 -10.08 11.63
C ARG A 80 10.17 -11.24 10.63
N ARG A 81 9.08 -12.02 10.60
CA ARG A 81 8.89 -13.18 9.71
C ARG A 81 8.08 -12.87 8.45
N TRP A 82 7.66 -11.63 8.25
CA TRP A 82 6.78 -11.25 7.13
C TRP A 82 7.54 -11.19 5.81
N THR A 83 8.79 -10.77 5.87
CA THR A 83 9.65 -10.37 4.75
C THR A 83 10.89 -11.26 4.63
N THR A 84 10.77 -12.53 5.01
CA THR A 84 11.91 -13.46 4.94
C THR A 84 12.34 -13.71 3.49
N GLN A 85 13.62 -13.99 3.28
CA GLN A 85 14.16 -14.31 1.95
C GLN A 85 13.39 -15.45 1.26
N ARG A 86 12.93 -16.46 2.02
CA ARG A 86 12.08 -17.54 1.49
C ARG A 86 10.73 -17.06 0.96
N LYS A 87 10.14 -16.03 1.58
CA LYS A 87 8.82 -15.48 1.18
C LYS A 87 8.92 -14.49 0.04
N LEU A 88 9.93 -13.61 0.06
CA LEU A 88 10.02 -12.51 -0.90
C LEU A 88 11.00 -12.79 -2.05
N GLY A 89 12.10 -13.51 -1.79
CA GLY A 89 13.19 -13.67 -2.75
C GLY A 89 14.07 -12.42 -2.92
N TYR A 90 13.78 -11.33 -2.19
CA TYR A 90 14.54 -10.08 -2.21
C TYR A 90 14.56 -9.43 -0.82
N ALA A 91 15.52 -8.53 -0.59
CA ALA A 91 15.54 -7.68 0.58
C ALA A 91 14.80 -6.36 0.31
N LEU A 92 14.11 -5.83 1.32
CA LEU A 92 13.35 -4.58 1.18
C LEU A 92 14.21 -3.37 0.81
N ILE A 93 15.46 -3.35 1.28
CA ILE A 93 16.43 -2.31 0.93
C ILE A 93 16.84 -2.31 -0.54
N ASP A 94 16.54 -3.37 -1.29
CA ASP A 94 16.81 -3.46 -2.73
C ASP A 94 15.59 -3.03 -3.57
N CYS A 95 14.49 -2.59 -2.94
CA CYS A 95 13.34 -2.00 -3.62
C CYS A 95 13.56 -0.50 -3.82
N ASP A 96 13.00 0.09 -4.88
CA ASP A 96 12.93 1.54 -5.09
C ASP A 96 11.99 2.19 -4.06
N MET A 97 10.81 1.60 -3.88
CA MET A 97 9.77 2.08 -2.97
C MET A 97 9.09 0.94 -2.20
N ILE A 98 8.71 1.21 -0.96
CA ILE A 98 7.95 0.30 -0.11
C ILE A 98 6.68 1.01 0.35
N PHE A 99 5.52 0.46 0.00
CA PHE A 99 4.21 1.02 0.29
C PHE A 99 3.61 0.37 1.53
N VAL A 100 3.15 1.20 2.47
CA VAL A 100 2.54 0.77 3.74
C VAL A 100 1.17 1.44 3.89
N PRO A 101 0.07 0.74 3.58
CA PRO A 101 -1.27 1.21 3.90
C PRO A 101 -1.44 1.38 5.42
N ILE A 102 -2.02 2.49 5.85
CA ILE A 102 -2.27 2.80 7.26
C ILE A 102 -3.77 3.00 7.47
N HIS A 103 -4.36 2.16 8.32
CA HIS A 103 -5.75 2.28 8.75
C HIS A 103 -5.86 3.03 10.07
N ARG A 104 -6.50 4.20 10.08
CA ARG A 104 -6.71 5.06 11.26
C ARG A 104 -8.18 5.08 11.67
N GLY A 105 -8.72 3.92 12.03
CA GLY A 105 -10.10 3.76 12.46
C GLY A 105 -11.09 3.75 11.29
N VAL A 106 -11.36 4.92 10.70
CA VAL A 106 -12.29 5.09 9.56
C VAL A 106 -11.63 5.71 8.33
N HIS A 107 -10.31 5.92 8.39
CA HIS A 107 -9.57 6.67 7.38
C HIS A 107 -8.35 5.88 6.90
N TRP A 108 -8.20 5.79 5.58
CA TRP A 108 -7.05 5.19 4.91
C TRP A 108 -6.05 6.25 4.51
N THR A 109 -4.79 6.03 4.90
CA THR A 109 -3.65 6.88 4.53
C THR A 109 -2.50 6.00 4.07
N LEU A 110 -1.47 6.61 3.46
CA LEU A 110 -0.32 5.88 2.95
C LEU A 110 0.96 6.40 3.59
N ALA A 111 1.82 5.48 4.02
CA ALA A 111 3.22 5.78 4.23
C ALA A 111 4.07 5.09 3.16
N VAL A 112 5.14 5.75 2.72
CA VAL A 112 6.08 5.24 1.71
C VAL A 112 7.49 5.36 2.24
N ILE A 113 8.25 4.27 2.17
CA ILE A 113 9.71 4.31 2.29
C ILE A 113 10.25 4.40 0.86
N ASN A 114 10.80 5.55 0.50
CA ASN A 114 11.40 5.80 -0.81
C ASN A 114 12.91 5.63 -0.67
N ASN A 115 13.40 4.40 -0.91
CA ASN A 115 14.82 4.09 -0.84
C ASN A 115 15.60 4.81 -1.95
N ARG A 116 14.98 5.08 -3.10
CA ARG A 116 15.62 5.73 -4.24
C ARG A 116 16.05 7.16 -3.92
N ASP A 117 15.18 7.92 -3.25
CA ASP A 117 15.42 9.33 -2.93
C ASP A 117 15.79 9.54 -1.46
N HIS A 118 15.96 8.47 -0.68
CA HIS A 118 16.23 8.51 0.76
C HIS A 118 15.21 9.35 1.54
N LYS A 119 13.92 9.03 1.37
CA LYS A 119 12.82 9.73 2.03
C LYS A 119 11.80 8.80 2.66
N PHE A 120 11.14 9.29 3.70
CA PHE A 120 9.90 8.74 4.25
C PHE A 120 8.75 9.70 3.94
N LEU A 121 7.74 9.23 3.22
CA LEU A 121 6.60 10.05 2.80
C LEU A 121 5.34 9.63 3.56
N TYR A 122 4.57 10.59 4.04
CA TYR A 122 3.19 10.39 4.49
C TYR A 122 2.24 11.10 3.54
N LEU A 123 1.30 10.34 2.97
CA LEU A 123 0.29 10.83 2.04
C LEU A 123 -1.10 10.62 2.64
N ASP A 124 -1.80 11.72 2.82
CA ASP A 124 -3.16 11.76 3.33
C ASP A 124 -4.01 12.65 2.43
N SER A 125 -5.07 12.09 1.85
CA SER A 125 -6.00 12.81 0.97
C SER A 125 -6.82 13.89 1.67
N LEU A 126 -6.74 13.97 3.01
CA LEU A 126 -7.30 15.01 3.88
C LEU A 126 -6.21 15.88 4.55
N ASN A 127 -4.95 15.80 4.09
CA ASN A 127 -3.79 16.54 4.63
C ASN A 127 -3.53 16.34 6.13
N GLY A 128 -3.84 15.16 6.64
CA GLY A 128 -3.44 14.78 7.99
C GLY A 128 -1.92 14.59 8.11
N VAL A 129 -1.42 14.71 9.35
CA VAL A 129 -0.02 14.48 9.68
C VAL A 129 0.10 13.53 10.87
N ASP A 130 1.07 12.62 10.81
CA ASP A 130 1.41 11.76 11.95
C ASP A 130 2.88 11.28 11.87
N SER A 131 3.78 12.03 12.51
CA SER A 131 5.22 11.73 12.51
C SER A 131 5.57 10.40 13.18
N ARG A 132 4.70 9.87 14.04
CA ARG A 132 4.94 8.58 14.72
C ARG A 132 5.00 7.44 13.72
N ILE A 133 4.24 7.54 12.63
CA ILE A 133 4.24 6.55 11.55
C ILE A 133 5.61 6.52 10.87
N LEU A 134 6.11 7.67 10.42
CA LEU A 134 7.39 7.75 9.72
C LEU A 134 8.56 7.37 10.63
N ASN A 135 8.54 7.80 11.90
CA ASN A 135 9.53 7.37 12.90
C ASN A 135 9.55 5.85 13.10
N ALA A 136 8.39 5.21 13.18
CA ALA A 136 8.30 3.76 13.30
C ALA A 136 8.83 3.04 12.05
N LEU A 137 8.56 3.58 10.85
CA LEU A 137 9.06 3.01 9.59
C LEU A 137 10.56 3.22 9.40
N ALA A 138 11.12 4.35 9.81
CA ALA A 138 12.56 4.58 9.82
C ALA A 138 13.27 3.55 10.72
N LYS A 139 12.75 3.34 11.93
CA LYS A 139 13.27 2.30 12.83
C LYS A 139 13.12 0.90 12.23
N TYR A 140 11.96 0.60 11.62
CA TYR A 140 11.71 -0.67 10.96
C TYR A 140 12.72 -0.96 9.84
N LEU A 141 13.00 0.02 8.97
CA LEU A 141 13.94 -0.17 7.86
C LEU A 141 15.35 -0.50 8.37
N THR A 142 15.82 0.19 9.41
CA THR A 142 17.12 -0.08 10.04
C THR A 142 17.18 -1.48 10.66
N ASP A 143 16.17 -1.85 11.44
CA ASP A 143 16.10 -3.19 12.06
C ASP A 143 16.03 -4.28 10.98
N GLU A 144 15.25 -4.07 9.93
CA GLU A 144 15.07 -5.00 8.82
C GLU A 144 16.35 -5.18 7.99
N ALA A 145 17.03 -4.08 7.65
CA ALA A 145 18.30 -4.12 6.90
C ALA A 145 19.38 -4.90 7.66
N LYS A 146 19.46 -4.67 8.98
CA LYS A 146 20.40 -5.37 9.86
C LYS A 146 20.06 -6.86 9.95
N GLU A 147 18.80 -7.20 10.22
CA GLU A 147 18.35 -8.58 10.42
C GLU A 147 18.39 -9.41 9.13
N LYS A 148 17.98 -8.85 7.99
CA LYS A 148 17.84 -9.62 6.73
C LYS A 148 19.06 -9.57 5.84
N SER A 149 19.83 -8.50 5.90
CA SER A 149 20.94 -8.26 4.98
C SER A 149 22.28 -8.06 5.70
N GLY A 150 22.30 -8.02 7.04
CA GLY A 150 23.52 -7.72 7.81
C GLY A 150 24.06 -6.30 7.59
N LYS A 151 23.29 -5.43 6.92
CA LYS A 151 23.71 -4.07 6.58
C LYS A 151 23.26 -3.11 7.68
N ASN A 152 24.18 -2.28 8.15
CA ASN A 152 23.85 -1.14 8.99
C ASN A 152 23.62 0.06 8.07
N ILE A 153 22.36 0.45 7.90
CA ILE A 153 21.99 1.66 7.16
C ILE A 153 21.79 2.81 8.15
N ASP A 154 22.16 4.02 7.74
CA ASP A 154 21.84 5.24 8.48
C ASP A 154 20.72 5.96 7.76
N VAL A 155 19.55 5.99 8.40
CA VAL A 155 18.34 6.66 7.90
C VAL A 155 18.09 7.99 8.61
N THR A 156 18.97 8.42 9.51
CA THR A 156 18.78 9.67 10.28
C THR A 156 18.91 10.92 9.42
N SER A 157 19.61 10.82 8.28
CA SER A 157 19.75 11.87 7.27
C SER A 157 18.64 11.86 6.20
N TRP A 158 17.71 10.91 6.26
CA TRP A 158 16.63 10.80 5.28
C TRP A 158 15.51 11.78 5.62
N ASP A 159 14.94 12.43 4.60
CA ASP A 159 13.87 13.40 4.82
C ASP A 159 12.57 12.70 5.27
N MET A 160 11.84 13.33 6.18
CA MET A 160 10.46 12.95 6.52
C MET A 160 9.51 14.00 5.97
N GLU A 161 8.70 13.61 5.00
CA GLU A 161 7.85 14.53 4.24
C GLU A 161 6.38 14.17 4.46
N PHE A 162 5.61 15.15 4.94
CA PHE A 162 4.15 15.12 4.89
C PHE A 162 3.75 15.82 3.59
N VAL A 163 3.32 15.05 2.60
CA VAL A 163 3.18 15.58 1.25
C VAL A 163 1.93 16.46 1.20
N GLU A 164 2.10 17.75 0.88
CA GLU A 164 0.99 18.72 0.82
C GLU A 164 0.42 18.86 -0.59
N ASP A 165 1.26 18.71 -1.63
CA ASP A 165 0.87 18.81 -3.03
C ASP A 165 0.32 17.46 -3.55
N LEU A 166 -0.84 17.08 -3.03
CA LEU A 166 -1.55 15.84 -3.34
C LEU A 166 -2.92 16.14 -3.96
N PRO A 167 -3.45 15.28 -4.86
CA PRO A 167 -4.88 15.22 -5.11
C PRO A 167 -5.65 14.95 -3.82
N GLN A 168 -6.50 15.87 -3.38
CA GLN A 168 -7.26 15.75 -2.14
C GLN A 168 -8.69 15.23 -2.38
N GLN A 169 -9.21 14.48 -1.40
CA GLN A 169 -10.60 14.04 -1.43
C GLN A 169 -11.53 15.19 -1.03
N GLN A 170 -12.75 15.19 -1.58
CA GLN A 170 -13.78 16.19 -1.29
C GLN A 170 -15.04 15.57 -0.67
N ASN A 171 -14.93 14.32 -0.20
CA ASN A 171 -16.00 13.58 0.47
C ASN A 171 -15.45 12.75 1.65
N GLY A 172 -16.30 11.97 2.30
CA GLY A 172 -15.93 11.17 3.48
C GLY A 172 -15.70 9.68 3.22
N TYR A 173 -15.52 9.24 1.96
CA TYR A 173 -15.52 7.81 1.63
C TYR A 173 -14.47 7.35 0.61
N ASP A 174 -13.80 8.28 -0.08
CA ASP A 174 -12.82 7.94 -1.12
C ASP A 174 -11.37 7.78 -0.62
N CYS A 175 -11.08 7.93 0.67
CA CYS A 175 -9.71 7.84 1.21
C CYS A 175 -8.95 6.59 0.76
N GLY A 176 -9.62 5.42 0.77
CA GLY A 176 -9.05 4.17 0.26
C GLY A 176 -8.76 4.19 -1.24
N MET A 177 -9.59 4.84 -2.04
CA MET A 177 -9.38 4.98 -3.49
C MET A 177 -8.23 5.93 -3.81
N PHE A 178 -8.14 7.07 -3.11
CA PHE A 178 -6.99 7.98 -3.23
C PHE A 178 -5.70 7.27 -2.85
N MET A 179 -5.68 6.56 -1.72
CA MET A 179 -4.55 5.75 -1.27
C MET A 179 -4.11 4.75 -2.35
N LEU A 180 -5.03 3.95 -2.91
CA LEU A 180 -4.70 3.00 -3.97
C LEU A 180 -4.14 3.69 -5.23
N LYS A 181 -4.63 4.89 -5.56
CA LYS A 181 -4.14 5.63 -6.73
C LYS A 181 -2.81 6.30 -6.50
N TYR A 182 -2.49 6.74 -5.28
CA TYR A 182 -1.12 7.15 -4.94
C TYR A 182 -0.14 5.99 -5.16
N ILE A 183 -0.46 4.80 -4.65
CA ILE A 183 0.36 3.59 -4.82
C ILE A 183 0.52 3.23 -6.30
N ASP A 184 -0.58 3.20 -7.06
CA ASP A 184 -0.59 2.86 -8.48
C ASP A 184 0.29 3.79 -9.32
N PHE A 185 0.20 5.11 -9.09
CA PHE A 185 1.01 6.09 -9.81
C PHE A 185 2.49 6.05 -9.40
N PHE A 186 2.77 6.03 -8.10
CA PHE A 186 4.15 6.03 -7.60
C PHE A 186 4.91 4.76 -7.98
N SER A 187 4.27 3.59 -7.93
CA SER A 187 4.89 2.33 -8.37
C SER A 187 5.23 2.29 -9.87
N ARG A 188 4.68 3.23 -10.66
CA ARG A 188 5.01 3.42 -12.08
C ARG A 188 6.00 4.56 -12.32
N GLY A 189 6.47 5.23 -11.26
CA GLY A 189 7.33 6.41 -11.35
C GLY A 189 6.62 7.63 -11.96
N LEU A 190 5.29 7.73 -11.80
CA LEU A 190 4.47 8.79 -12.38
C LEU A 190 4.07 9.82 -11.32
N GLY A 191 3.99 11.09 -11.73
CA GLY A 191 3.35 12.15 -10.95
C GLY A 191 1.83 11.97 -10.88
N LEU A 192 1.22 12.44 -9.80
CA LEU A 192 -0.21 12.27 -9.53
C LEU A 192 -1.06 13.21 -10.41
N CYS A 193 -1.49 12.75 -11.58
CA CYS A 193 -2.35 13.51 -12.49
C CYS A 193 -3.81 13.05 -12.45
N PHE A 194 -4.46 13.19 -11.29
CA PHE A 194 -5.89 12.95 -11.12
C PHE A 194 -6.48 13.85 -10.03
N ASN A 195 -7.81 13.83 -9.90
CA ASN A 195 -8.55 14.56 -8.86
C ASN A 195 -9.80 13.77 -8.44
N GLN A 196 -10.63 14.36 -7.58
CA GLN A 196 -11.88 13.78 -7.08
C GLN A 196 -12.86 13.33 -8.18
N GLU A 197 -12.92 14.02 -9.32
CA GLU A 197 -13.86 13.71 -10.42
C GLU A 197 -13.56 12.36 -11.08
N HIS A 198 -12.33 11.86 -10.92
CA HIS A 198 -11.91 10.57 -11.46
C HIS A 198 -12.31 9.38 -10.58
N MET A 199 -12.72 9.59 -9.33
CA MET A 199 -13.00 8.50 -8.38
C MET A 199 -14.10 7.53 -8.83
N PRO A 200 -15.23 7.98 -9.44
CA PRO A 200 -16.21 7.06 -9.99
C PRO A 200 -15.63 6.13 -11.06
N TYR A 201 -14.80 6.67 -11.96
CA TYR A 201 -14.11 5.88 -12.98
C TYR A 201 -13.09 4.92 -12.34
N PHE A 202 -12.28 5.39 -11.38
CA PHE A 202 -11.29 4.55 -10.73
C PHE A 202 -11.91 3.40 -9.95
N ARG A 203 -13.05 3.62 -9.28
CA ARG A 203 -13.81 2.54 -8.61
C ARG A 203 -14.23 1.45 -9.59
N LEU A 204 -14.84 1.83 -10.72
CA LEU A 204 -15.23 0.89 -11.78
C LEU A 204 -14.03 0.17 -12.38
N ARG A 205 -12.93 0.89 -12.62
CA ARG A 205 -11.70 0.33 -13.15
C ARG A 205 -11.07 -0.67 -12.19
N THR A 206 -10.95 -0.34 -10.91
CA THR A 206 -10.43 -1.24 -9.87
C THR A 206 -11.29 -2.51 -9.78
N ALA A 207 -12.62 -2.40 -9.79
CA ALA A 207 -13.51 -3.56 -9.81
C ALA A 207 -13.26 -4.46 -11.05
N LYS A 208 -13.10 -3.86 -12.22
CA LYS A 208 -12.80 -4.57 -13.48
C LYS A 208 -11.43 -5.24 -13.45
N GLU A 209 -10.42 -4.58 -12.89
CA GLU A 209 -9.06 -5.13 -12.74
C GLU A 209 -9.03 -6.30 -11.75
N ILE A 210 -9.76 -6.20 -10.64
CA ILE A 210 -9.92 -7.28 -9.67
C ILE A 210 -10.66 -8.48 -10.28
N LEU A 211 -11.79 -8.27 -10.97
CA LEU A 211 -12.51 -9.35 -11.64
C LEU A 211 -11.70 -10.04 -12.74
N ARG A 212 -10.73 -9.34 -13.32
CA ARG A 212 -9.80 -9.89 -14.33
C ARG A 212 -8.52 -10.47 -13.73
N LEU A 213 -8.35 -10.35 -12.41
CA LEU A 213 -7.11 -10.70 -11.70
C LEU A 213 -5.89 -10.07 -12.36
N ARG A 214 -6.01 -8.80 -12.79
CA ARG A 214 -4.95 -8.11 -13.55
C ARG A 214 -5.07 -6.60 -13.47
N ALA A 215 -4.12 -5.97 -12.78
CA ALA A 215 -3.87 -4.53 -12.88
C ALA A 215 -3.13 -4.19 -14.19
N ASN A 216 -3.45 -3.02 -14.76
CA ASN A 216 -2.83 -2.49 -15.97
C ASN A 216 -1.58 -1.64 -15.68
#